data_AF-F9RRC1-F1
#
_entry.id   AF-F9RRC1-F1
#
_cell.length_a   1.000
_cell.length_b   1.000
_cell.length_c   1.000
_cell.angle_alpha   90.00
_cell.angle_beta   90.00
_cell.angle_gamma   90.00
#
_symmetry.space_group_name_H-M   'P 1'
#
loop_
_entity.id
_entity.type
_entity.pdbx_description
1 polymer ?
#
loop_
_entity_poly.entity_id
_entity_poly.type
_entity_poly.pdbx_seq_one_letter_code
_entity_poly.pdbx_strand_id
1 'polypeptide(L)'
;MTDILKQLSSLRRAKVLFKNATVEQVDHIIKTLQEVRDEKEVERLIEAEKAEQEQRELETLKAQILDKNIDFDKLTAMMSGSKRPRKAKKIAPETPTITYVFGDNETWNGEGEVPRNLQIQLDEGFELADFIQ
;
A
#
# COMPACT_ATOMS: atom_id res chain seq x y z
N MET A 1 2.74 6.65 8.76
CA MET A 1 3.29 5.87 9.90
C MET A 1 2.13 5.40 10.76
N THR A 2 2.03 4.10 11.01
CA THR A 2 0.96 3.49 11.82
C THR A 2 0.95 4.05 13.24
N ASP A 3 -0.21 4.04 13.91
CA ASP A 3 -0.37 4.70 15.21
C ASP A 3 0.45 4.05 16.32
N ILE A 4 0.67 2.74 16.24
CA ILE A 4 1.56 1.99 17.15
C ILE A 4 3.01 2.49 17.04
N LEU A 5 3.51 2.72 15.82
CA LEU A 5 4.87 3.25 15.62
C LEU A 5 5.02 4.66 16.21
N LYS A 6 3.98 5.51 16.12
CA LYS A 6 3.96 6.84 16.74
C LYS A 6 3.90 6.80 18.27
N GLN A 7 3.36 5.72 18.84
CA GLN A 7 3.34 5.51 20.28
C GLN A 7 4.70 5.01 20.79
N LEU A 8 5.37 4.13 20.03
CA LEU A 8 6.69 3.61 20.36
C LEU A 8 7.83 4.62 20.10
N SER A 9 7.64 5.59 19.21
CA SER A 9 8.67 6.57 18.86
C SER A 9 8.91 7.66 19.90
N SER A 10 8.00 7.84 20.87
CA SER A 10 8.10 8.89 21.88
C SER A 10 8.15 8.28 23.28
N LEU A 11 9.19 8.61 24.05
CA LEU A 11 9.36 8.10 25.41
C LEU A 11 8.13 8.34 26.31
N ARG A 12 7.48 9.50 26.17
CA ARG A 12 6.27 9.81 26.94
C ARG A 12 5.12 8.87 26.58
N ARG A 13 4.93 8.57 25.29
CA ARG A 13 3.86 7.69 24.81
C ARG A 13 4.17 6.23 25.10
N ALA A 14 5.42 5.82 24.93
CA ALA A 14 5.90 4.49 25.29
C ALA A 14 5.68 4.20 26.79
N LYS A 15 5.98 5.15 27.67
CA LYS A 15 5.70 5.02 29.11
C LYS A 15 4.21 4.83 29.43
N VAL A 16 3.32 5.49 28.69
CA VAL A 16 1.87 5.32 28.85
C VAL A 16 1.44 3.95 28.33
N LEU A 17 1.97 3.52 27.19
CA LEU A 17 1.68 2.23 26.56
C LEU A 17 2.13 1.05 27.42
N PHE A 18 3.31 1.14 28.03
CA PHE A 18 3.88 0.10 28.90
C PHE A 18 3.56 0.26 30.39
N LYS A 19 2.63 1.16 30.75
CA LYS A 19 2.31 1.45 32.16
C LYS A 19 1.94 0.20 32.98
N ASN A 20 1.28 -0.76 32.35
CA ASN A 20 0.82 -2.00 32.97
C ASN A 20 1.63 -3.23 32.54
N ALA A 21 2.74 -3.05 31.81
CA ALA A 21 3.58 -4.14 31.34
C ALA A 21 4.62 -4.51 32.41
N THR A 22 4.97 -5.80 32.48
CA THR A 22 6.07 -6.26 33.35
C THR A 22 7.43 -6.05 32.67
N VAL A 23 8.50 -6.03 33.47
CA VAL A 23 9.88 -5.89 32.95
C VAL A 23 10.20 -7.01 31.96
N GLU A 24 9.82 -8.25 32.26
CA GLU A 24 10.04 -9.41 31.39
C GLU A 24 9.34 -9.26 30.02
N GLN A 25 8.13 -8.70 30.00
CA GLN A 25 7.40 -8.43 28.76
C GLN A 25 8.11 -7.35 27.93
N VAL A 26 8.61 -6.30 28.59
CA VAL A 26 9.38 -5.24 27.92
C VAL A 26 10.67 -5.79 27.34
N ASP A 27 11.39 -6.63 28.08
CA ASP A 27 12.62 -7.28 27.62
C ASP A 27 12.36 -8.22 26.43
N HIS A 28 11.25 -8.96 26.44
CA HIS A 28 10.88 -9.79 25.30
C HIS A 28 10.58 -8.95 24.06
N ILE A 29 9.82 -7.85 24.20
CA ILE A 29 9.50 -6.93 23.10
C ILE A 29 10.78 -6.29 22.55
N ILE A 30 11.74 -5.94 23.39
CA ILE A 30 13.03 -5.41 22.96
C ILE A 30 13.75 -6.44 22.07
N LYS A 31 13.79 -7.72 22.47
CA LYS A 31 14.40 -8.78 21.66
C LYS A 31 13.71 -8.92 20.31
N THR A 32 12.38 -8.92 20.27
CA THR A 32 11.64 -9.00 19.00
C THR A 32 11.92 -7.80 18.09
N LEU A 33 11.99 -6.59 18.66
CA LEU A 33 12.33 -5.38 17.90
C LEU A 33 13.78 -5.39 17.41
N GLN A 34 14.70 -6.02 18.14
CA GLN A 34 16.09 -6.24 17.69
C GLN A 34 16.13 -7.17 16.48
N GLU A 35 15.42 -8.30 16.51
CA GLU A 35 15.32 -9.21 15.36
C GLU A 35 14.77 -8.49 14.12
N VAL A 36 13.67 -7.74 14.26
CA VAL A 36 13.09 -6.93 13.16
C VAL A 36 14.07 -5.87 12.63
N ARG A 37 14.89 -5.28 13.52
CA ARG A 37 15.92 -4.32 13.11
C ARG A 37 16.99 -5.02 12.27
N ASP A 38 17.47 -6.17 12.71
CA ASP A 38 18.52 -6.91 12.02
C ASP A 38 18.04 -7.36 10.63
N GLU A 39 16.80 -7.83 10.51
CA GLU A 39 16.16 -8.13 9.22
C GLU A 39 16.15 -6.91 8.28
N LYS A 40 15.76 -5.73 8.80
CA LYS A 40 15.76 -4.49 8.00
C LYS A 40 17.15 -4.03 7.59
N GLU A 41 18.16 -4.26 8.42
CA GLU A 41 19.54 -3.95 8.05
C GLU A 41 20.03 -4.87 6.92
N VAL A 42 19.66 -6.15 6.97
CA VAL A 42 19.94 -7.10 5.88
C VAL A 42 19.20 -6.69 4.60
N GLU A 43 17.92 -6.35 4.66
CA GLU A 43 17.17 -5.87 3.49
C GLU A 43 17.83 -4.63 2.87
N ARG A 44 18.25 -3.67 3.71
CA ARG A 44 18.95 -2.47 3.23
C ARG A 44 20.27 -2.81 2.54
N LEU A 45 21.03 -3.78 3.06
CA LEU A 45 22.28 -4.22 2.44
C LEU A 45 22.03 -4.90 1.09
N ILE A 46 21.00 -5.75 0.99
CA ILE A 46 20.61 -6.39 -0.27
C ILE A 46 20.16 -5.35 -1.29
N GLU A 47 19.40 -4.35 -0.88
CA GLU A 47 18.95 -3.27 -1.77
C GLU A 47 20.13 -2.40 -2.23
N ALA A 48 21.08 -2.11 -1.34
CA ALA A 48 22.31 -1.42 -1.71
C ALA A 48 23.18 -2.24 -2.68
N GLU A 49 23.30 -3.56 -2.47
CA GLU A 49 24.05 -4.44 -3.36
C GLU A 49 23.40 -4.54 -4.74
N LYS A 50 22.06 -4.65 -4.81
CA LYS A 50 21.33 -4.60 -6.08
C LYS A 50 21.56 -3.29 -6.81
N ALA A 51 21.48 -2.15 -6.10
CA ALA A 51 21.74 -0.85 -6.70
C ALA A 51 23.18 -0.74 -7.23
N GLU A 52 24.16 -1.31 -6.52
CA GLU A 52 25.56 -1.34 -6.97
C GLU A 52 25.73 -2.26 -8.19
N GLN A 53 25.08 -3.43 -8.21
CA GLN A 53 25.08 -4.33 -9.36
C GLN A 53 24.46 -3.67 -10.59
N GLU A 54 23.29 -3.02 -10.45
CA GLU A 54 22.65 -2.26 -11.52
C GLU A 54 23.57 -1.14 -12.04
N GLN A 55 24.25 -0.41 -11.14
CA GLN A 55 25.21 0.62 -11.55
C GLN A 55 26.39 0.03 -12.34
N ARG A 56 26.97 -1.08 -11.87
CA ARG A 56 28.07 -1.76 -12.58
C ARG A 56 27.62 -2.26 -13.95
N GLU A 57 26.44 -2.87 -14.04
CA GLU A 57 25.88 -3.31 -15.32
C GLU A 57 25.68 -2.12 -16.27
N LEU A 58 25.12 -1.01 -15.80
CA LEU A 58 24.97 0.20 -16.59
C LEU A 58 26.32 0.77 -17.05
N GLU A 59 27.35 0.76 -16.21
CA GLU A 59 28.70 1.18 -16.57
C GLU A 59 29.31 0.28 -17.65
N THR A 60 29.17 -1.04 -17.52
CA THR A 60 29.66 -1.98 -18.55
C THR A 60 28.93 -1.78 -19.87
N LEU A 61 27.61 -1.60 -19.85
CA LEU A 61 26.81 -1.30 -21.04
C LEU A 61 27.23 0.03 -21.67
N LYS A 62 27.48 1.07 -20.86
CA LYS A 62 28.00 2.36 -21.33
C LYS A 62 29.36 2.18 -22.04
N ALA A 63 30.27 1.40 -21.45
CA ALA A 63 31.57 1.11 -22.05
C ALA A 63 31.42 0.37 -23.40
N GLN A 64 30.54 -0.61 -23.48
CA GLN A 64 30.27 -1.35 -24.72
C GLN A 64 29.63 -0.48 -25.82
N ILE A 65 28.76 0.46 -25.45
CA ILE A 65 28.14 1.41 -26.41
C ILE A 65 29.19 2.34 -27.00
N LEU A 66 30.10 2.85 -26.15
CA LEU A 66 31.22 3.70 -26.58
C LEU A 66 32.19 2.93 -27.48
N ASP A 67 32.55 1.70 -27.13
CA ASP A 67 33.46 0.85 -27.91
C ASP A 67 32.90 0.54 -29.32
N LYS A 68 31.59 0.27 -29.39
CA LYS A 68 30.90 0.03 -30.68
C LYS A 68 30.55 1.31 -31.43
N ASN A 69 30.90 2.48 -30.90
CA ASN A 69 30.58 3.80 -31.44
C ASN A 69 29.09 3.94 -31.83
N ILE A 70 28.21 3.36 -31.01
CA ILE A 70 26.76 3.36 -31.23
C ILE A 70 26.20 4.68 -30.70
N ASP A 71 25.49 5.39 -31.57
CA ASP A 71 24.83 6.65 -31.25
C ASP A 71 23.65 6.41 -30.29
N PHE A 72 23.77 6.87 -29.04
CA PHE A 72 22.83 6.57 -27.96
C PHE A 72 21.40 7.03 -28.28
N ASP A 73 21.26 8.15 -28.99
CA ASP A 73 19.95 8.71 -29.38
C ASP A 73 19.23 7.85 -30.42
N LYS A 74 19.97 7.20 -31.33
CA LYS A 74 19.37 6.26 -32.30
C LYS A 74 18.98 4.93 -31.65
N LEU A 75 19.79 4.45 -30.71
CA LEU A 75 19.51 3.22 -29.95
C LEU A 75 18.28 3.40 -29.06
N THR A 76 18.19 4.52 -28.34
CA THR A 76 17.03 4.85 -27.51
C THR A 76 15.78 5.09 -28.36
N ALA A 77 15.88 5.75 -29.52
CA ALA A 77 14.76 5.89 -30.45
C ALA A 77 14.22 4.53 -30.92
N MET A 78 15.10 3.59 -31.28
CA MET A 78 14.71 2.23 -31.69
C MET A 78 14.06 1.43 -30.54
N MET A 79 14.56 1.58 -29.31
CA MET A 79 14.00 0.92 -28.12
C MET A 79 12.69 1.56 -27.63
N SER A 80 12.53 2.88 -27.83
CA SER A 80 11.35 3.64 -27.41
C SER A 80 10.10 3.31 -28.23
N GLY A 81 10.26 2.78 -29.45
CA GLY A 81 9.14 2.32 -30.30
C GLY A 81 8.31 1.17 -29.72
N SER A 82 8.76 0.52 -28.63
CA SER A 82 8.07 -0.60 -28.00
C SER A 82 7.15 -0.22 -26.83
N LYS A 83 7.27 0.99 -26.27
CA LYS A 83 6.38 1.43 -25.18
C LYS A 83 5.16 2.14 -25.74
N ARG A 84 4.10 1.37 -26.03
CA ARG A 84 2.75 1.95 -26.18
C ARG A 84 2.46 2.81 -24.95
N PRO A 85 2.01 4.07 -25.10
CA PRO A 85 1.65 4.88 -23.96
C PRO A 85 0.56 4.17 -23.17
N ARG A 86 0.84 3.82 -21.91
CA ARG A 86 -0.20 3.40 -20.98
C ARG A 86 -1.13 4.60 -20.84
N LYS A 87 -2.33 4.50 -21.40
CA LYS A 87 -3.39 5.48 -21.18
C LYS A 87 -3.48 5.73 -19.68
N ALA A 88 -3.25 6.97 -19.26
CA ALA A 88 -3.51 7.38 -17.90
C ALA A 88 -4.95 6.97 -17.56
N LYS A 89 -5.11 6.15 -16.52
CA LYS A 89 -6.42 5.77 -16.01
C LYS A 89 -7.06 7.06 -15.53
N LYS A 90 -8.04 7.57 -16.27
CA LYS A 90 -8.85 8.70 -15.82
C LYS A 90 -9.50 8.24 -14.51
N ILE A 91 -9.05 8.82 -13.40
CA ILE A 91 -9.76 8.74 -12.12
C ILE A 91 -11.04 9.51 -12.37
N ALA A 92 -12.15 8.79 -12.56
CA ALA A 92 -13.46 9.42 -12.59
C ALA A 92 -13.69 10.05 -11.20
N PRO A 93 -14.27 11.26 -11.12
CA PRO A 93 -14.65 11.83 -9.84
C PRO A 93 -15.69 10.91 -9.20
N GLU A 94 -15.49 10.55 -7.93
CA GLU A 94 -16.44 9.78 -7.12
C GLU A 94 -17.76 10.55 -7.06
N THR A 95 -18.73 10.16 -7.88
CA THR A 95 -20.12 10.45 -7.61
C THR A 95 -20.52 9.61 -6.39
N PRO A 96 -21.14 10.19 -5.34
CA PRO A 96 -21.57 9.43 -4.19
C PRO A 96 -22.64 8.43 -4.64
N THR A 97 -22.25 7.17 -4.82
CA THR A 97 -23.19 6.07 -4.97
C THR A 97 -23.92 5.91 -3.64
N ILE A 98 -25.21 6.25 -3.62
CA ILE A 98 -26.08 6.09 -2.46
C ILE A 98 -26.01 4.62 -2.05
N THR A 99 -25.45 4.38 -0.87
CA THR A 99 -25.29 3.04 -0.33
C THR A 99 -26.28 2.88 0.81
N TYR A 100 -27.21 1.95 0.64
CA TYR A 100 -28.21 1.60 1.63
C TYR A 100 -27.61 0.58 2.60
N VAL A 101 -27.56 0.89 3.90
CA VAL A 101 -27.04 0.00 4.94
C VAL A 101 -28.21 -0.68 5.63
N PHE A 102 -28.26 -2.00 5.62
CA PHE A 102 -29.30 -2.80 6.26
C PHE A 102 -28.66 -3.91 7.10
N GLY A 103 -28.96 -3.94 8.41
CA GLY A 103 -28.37 -4.91 9.35
C GLY A 103 -26.88 -4.67 9.68
N ASP A 104 -26.30 -5.57 10.47
CA ASP A 104 -24.98 -5.46 11.14
C ASP A 104 -23.74 -5.42 10.20
N ASN A 105 -23.87 -4.93 8.95
CA ASN A 105 -22.86 -4.45 7.98
C ASN A 105 -23.20 -4.80 6.50
N GLU A 106 -24.45 -5.14 6.14
CA GLU A 106 -24.80 -5.38 4.72
C GLU A 106 -25.12 -4.05 4.03
N THR A 107 -24.55 -3.86 2.83
CA THR A 107 -24.69 -2.62 2.06
C THR A 107 -25.16 -2.91 0.65
N TRP A 108 -26.17 -2.19 0.17
CA TRP A 108 -26.68 -2.28 -1.18
C TRP A 108 -26.53 -0.94 -1.90
N ASN A 109 -25.98 -0.96 -3.11
CA ASN A 109 -25.71 0.25 -3.91
C ASN A 109 -26.89 0.69 -4.79
N GLY A 110 -28.07 0.08 -4.61
CA GLY A 110 -29.26 0.37 -5.41
C GLY A 110 -29.21 -0.20 -6.85
N GLU A 111 -28.16 -0.95 -7.20
CA GLU A 111 -28.02 -1.58 -8.51
C GLU A 111 -28.33 -3.08 -8.41
N GLY A 112 -29.26 -3.57 -9.24
CA GLY A 112 -29.63 -4.99 -9.30
C GLY A 112 -30.84 -5.37 -8.44
N GLU A 113 -30.96 -6.66 -8.12
CA GLU A 113 -32.05 -7.18 -7.30
C GLU A 113 -31.89 -6.72 -5.84
N VAL A 114 -33.00 -6.30 -5.22
CA VAL A 114 -33.03 -5.89 -3.81
C VAL A 114 -32.67 -7.09 -2.93
N PRO A 115 -31.67 -6.98 -2.04
CA PRO A 115 -31.33 -8.06 -1.12
C PRO A 115 -32.53 -8.47 -0.29
N ARG A 116 -32.72 -9.78 -0.09
CA ARG A 116 -33.90 -10.33 0.59
C ARG A 116 -34.12 -9.74 1.99
N ASN A 117 -33.04 -9.44 2.70
CA ASN A 117 -33.12 -8.84 4.04
C ASN A 117 -33.67 -7.40 3.99
N LEU A 118 -33.25 -6.61 3.00
CA LEU A 118 -33.78 -5.26 2.77
C LEU A 118 -35.24 -5.35 2.31
N GLN A 119 -35.60 -6.30 1.43
CA GLN A 119 -36.98 -6.50 1.00
C GLN A 119 -37.92 -6.83 2.17
N ILE A 120 -37.50 -7.67 3.13
CA ILE A 120 -38.29 -7.98 4.32
C ILE A 120 -38.55 -6.71 5.15
N GLN A 121 -37.53 -5.85 5.31
CA GLN A 121 -37.70 -4.57 6.02
C GLN A 121 -38.62 -3.61 5.26
N LEU A 122 -38.57 -3.58 3.94
CA LEU A 122 -39.53 -2.80 3.14
C LEU A 122 -40.96 -3.34 3.27
N ASP A 123 -41.12 -4.67 3.28
CA ASP A 123 -42.42 -5.34 3.45
C ASP A 123 -43.00 -5.14 4.86
N GLU A 124 -42.13 -4.93 5.87
CA GLU A 124 -42.49 -4.55 7.24
C GLU A 124 -42.91 -3.08 7.39
N GLY A 125 -42.79 -2.28 6.31
CA GLY A 125 -43.27 -0.90 6.23
C GLY A 125 -42.20 0.18 6.41
N PHE A 126 -40.92 -0.17 6.39
CA PHE A 126 -39.83 0.80 6.39
C PHE A 126 -39.61 1.40 5.00
N GLU A 127 -39.18 2.67 4.95
CA GLU A 127 -38.89 3.34 3.68
C GLU A 127 -37.41 3.18 3.31
N LEU A 128 -37.08 3.09 2.01
CA LEU A 128 -35.67 3.04 1.55
C LEU A 128 -34.84 4.21 2.08
N ALA A 129 -35.48 5.36 2.35
CA ALA A 129 -34.82 6.55 2.85
C ALA A 129 -34.21 6.36 4.26
N ASP A 130 -34.79 5.48 5.07
CA ASP A 130 -34.32 5.20 6.44
C ASP A 130 -33.00 4.40 6.46
N PHE A 131 -32.63 3.79 5.33
CA PHE A 131 -31.42 2.98 5.19
C PHE A 131 -30.28 3.74 4.48
N ILE A 132 -30.48 5.01 4.13
CA ILE A 132 -29.44 5.85 3.52
C ILE A 132 -28.56 6.45 4.63
N GLN A 133 -27.25 6.29 4.51
CA GLN A 133 -26.26 7.00 5.35
C GLN A 133 -25.56 8.11 4.57
#